data_AF-A0A920QN14-F1
#
_entry.id   AF-A0A920QN14-F1
#
_cell.length_a   1.000
_cell.length_b   1.000
_cell.length_c   1.000
_cell.angle_alpha   90.00
_cell.angle_beta   90.00
_cell.angle_gamma   90.00
#
_symmetry.space_group_name_H-M   'P 1'
#
loop_
_entity.id
_entity.type
_entity.pdbx_description
1 polymer ?
#
loop_
_entity_poly.entity_id
_entity_poly.type
_entity_poly.pdbx_seq_one_letter_code
_entity_poly.pdbx_strand_id
1 'polypeptide(L)' 'MLACFRMGIVAVTTNPNLTTRELRYQFRKSGSKSIISMKSNESIISSLSNSHLMKILLVN' A
#
# COMPACT_ATOMS: atom_id res chain seq x y z
N MET A 1 11.61 -1.75 -3.24
CA MET A 1 11.45 -2.16 -4.65
C MET A 1 12.40 -3.30 -5.04
N LEU A 2 13.72 -3.17 -4.82
CA LEU A 2 14.70 -4.23 -5.11
C LEU A 2 14.34 -5.59 -4.47
N ALA A 3 13.90 -5.59 -3.20
CA ALA A 3 13.44 -6.79 -2.52
C ALA A 3 12.25 -7.47 -3.22
N CYS A 4 11.30 -6.71 -3.76
CA CYS A 4 10.15 -7.25 -4.49
C CYS A 4 10.61 -7.96 -5.77
N PHE A 5 11.49 -7.32 -6.55
CA PHE A 5 12.05 -7.94 -7.76
C PHE A 5 12.88 -9.19 -7.45
N ARG A 6 13.68 -9.16 -6.39
CA ARG A 6 14.49 -10.31 -5.96
C ARG A 6 13.63 -11.52 -5.56
N MET A 7 12.41 -11.28 -5.06
CA MET A 7 11.45 -12.30 -4.64
C MET A 7 10.43 -12.68 -5.72
N GLY A 8 10.48 -12.07 -6.92
CA GLY A 8 9.47 -12.29 -7.96
C GLY A 8 8.10 -11.69 -7.65
N ILE A 9 8.03 -10.71 -6.75
CA ILE A 9 6.81 -9.99 -6.37
C ILE A 9 6.63 -8.78 -7.29
N VAL A 10 5.43 -8.64 -7.86
CA VAL A 10 5.04 -7.45 -8.63
C VAL A 10 4.74 -6.30 -7.67
N ALA A 11 5.56 -5.24 -7.74
CA ALA A 11 5.34 -4.02 -6.98
C ALA A 11 4.57 -3.00 -7.82
N VAL A 12 3.48 -2.46 -7.26
CA VAL A 12 2.73 -1.35 -7.85
C VAL A 12 3.09 -0.09 -7.08
N THR A 13 3.53 0.95 -7.79
CA THR A 13 3.86 2.25 -7.20
C THR A 13 2.64 3.17 -7.25
N THR A 14 2.44 3.96 -6.20
CA THR A 14 1.36 4.94 -6.10
C THR A 14 1.91 6.25 -5.56
N ASN A 15 1.40 7.37 -6.08
CA ASN A 15 1.79 8.70 -5.61
C ASN A 15 1.20 8.96 -4.20
N PRO A 16 2.03 9.23 -3.18
CA PRO A 16 1.56 9.46 -1.82
C PRO A 16 0.76 10.75 -1.64
N ASN A 17 0.84 11.70 -2.59
CA ASN A 17 0.08 12.95 -2.55
C ASN A 17 -1.37 12.81 -3.08
N LEU A 18 -1.77 11.61 -3.50
CA LEU A 18 -3.14 11.32 -3.88
C LEU A 18 -4.07 11.34 -2.66
N THR A 19 -5.35 11.62 -2.89
CA THR A 19 -6.35 11.53 -1.84
C THR A 19 -6.51 10.08 -1.36
N THR A 20 -6.94 9.89 -0.11
CA THR A 20 -7.22 8.56 0.47
C THR A 20 -8.17 7.74 -0.39
N ARG A 21 -9.16 8.40 -1.04
CA ARG A 21 -10.11 7.78 -1.95
C ARG A 21 -9.44 7.23 -3.21
N GLU A 22 -8.53 7.98 -3.82
CA GLU A 22 -7.78 7.55 -5.00
C GLU A 22 -6.80 6.43 -4.67
N LEU A 23 -6.10 6.52 -3.53
CA LEU A 23 -5.23 5.46 -3.05
C LEU A 23 -6.01 4.16 -2.81
N ARG A 24 -7.21 4.26 -2.21
CA ARG A 24 -8.10 3.12 -2.00
C ARG A 24 -8.58 2.52 -3.32
N TYR A 25 -8.90 3.35 -4.30
CA TYR A 25 -9.29 2.90 -5.63
C TYR A 25 -8.15 2.15 -6.33
N GLN A 26 -6.94 2.72 -6.32
CA GLN A 26 -5.73 2.11 -6.90
C GLN A 26 -5.42 0.77 -6.23
N PHE A 27 -5.50 0.69 -4.90
CA PHE A 27 -5.27 -0.53 -4.14
C PHE A 27 -6.27 -1.64 -4.50
N ARG A 28 -7.55 -1.30 -4.61
CA ARG A 28 -8.58 -2.28 -5.04
C ARG A 28 -8.37 -2.72 -6.48
N LYS A 29 -7.96 -1.80 -7.37
CA LYS A 29 -7.72 -2.08 -8.78
C LYS A 29 -6.46 -2.93 -9.00
N SER A 30 -5.43 -2.74 -8.19
CA SER A 30 -4.16 -3.45 -8.32
C SER A 30 -4.25 -4.91 -7.87
N GLY A 31 -5.28 -5.29 -7.11
CA GLY A 31 -5.39 -6.64 -6.52
C GLY A 31 -4.30 -6.93 -5.48
N SER A 32 -3.64 -5.90 -4.97
CA SER A 32 -2.56 -6.05 -4.00
C SER A 32 -3.09 -6.58 -2.66
N LYS A 33 -2.36 -7.50 -2.04
CA LYS A 33 -2.71 -8.05 -0.71
C LYS A 33 -2.07 -7.29 0.46
N SER A 34 -1.06 -6.48 0.17
CA SER A 34 -0.23 -5.81 1.17
C SER A 34 0.17 -4.42 0.70
N ILE A 35 0.31 -3.49 1.64
CA ILE A 35 0.79 -2.12 1.41
C ILE A 35 2.08 -1.92 2.20
N ILE A 36 3.09 -1.34 1.54
CA ILE A 36 4.34 -0.94 2.16
C ILE A 36 4.39 0.58 2.14
N SER A 37 4.63 1.20 3.30
CA SER A 37 4.74 2.65 3.41
C SER A 37 5.65 3.06 4.56
N MET A 38 6.14 4.30 4.49
CA MET A 38 6.80 4.96 5.61
C MET A 38 5.79 5.31 6.70
N LYS A 39 6.29 5.33 7.94
CA LYS A 39 5.54 5.67 9.16
C LYS A 39 4.89 7.06 9.12
N SER A 40 5.48 8.01 8.39
CA SER A 40 4.91 9.35 8.18
C SER A 40 3.52 9.35 7.55
N ASN A 41 3.14 8.27 6.85
CA ASN A 41 1.89 8.17 6.10
C ASN A 41 0.89 7.18 6.75
N GLU A 42 1.10 6.82 8.01
CA GLU A 42 0.30 5.84 8.75
C GLU A 42 -1.20 6.20 8.82
N SER A 43 -1.52 7.49 9.01
CA SER A 43 -2.90 8.00 9.07
C SER A 43 -3.69 7.81 7.76
N ILE A 44 -2.99 7.82 6.62
CA ILE A 44 -3.59 7.61 5.30
C ILE A 44 -3.96 6.13 5.13
N ILE A 45 -3.11 5.23 5.63
CA ILE A 45 -3.26 3.79 5.43
C ILE A 45 -4.26 3.18 6.41
N SER A 46 -4.33 3.69 7.64
CA SER A 46 -5.37 3.30 8.60
C SER A 46 -6.77 3.56 8.03
N SER A 47 -6.94 4.63 7.25
CA SER A 47 -8.20 4.92 6.54
C SER A 47 -8.50 3.98 5.36
N LEU A 48 -7.48 3.30 4.81
CA LEU A 48 -7.64 2.32 3.73
C LEU A 48 -8.14 0.96 4.26
N SER A 49 -7.67 0.59 5.46
CA SER A 49 -7.97 -0.66 6.16
C SER A 49 -9.44 -0.71 6.59
N ASN A 50 -10.29 -1.31 5.76
CA ASN A 50 -11.61 -1.74 6.17
C ASN A 50 -11.78 -3.18 5.70
N SER A 51 -11.93 -4.11 6.64
CA SER A 51 -12.11 -5.58 6.49
C SER A 51 -10.88 -6.48 6.23
N HIS A 52 -10.49 -7.16 7.32
CA HIS A 52 -9.94 -8.51 7.52
C HIS A 52 -8.69 -9.05 6.79
N LEU A 53 -8.24 -8.54 5.64
CA LEU A 53 -7.14 -9.17 4.87
C LEU A 53 -6.10 -8.20 4.27
N MET A 54 -5.93 -7.01 4.85
CA MET A 54 -4.87 -6.08 4.44
C MET A 54 -3.70 -6.15 5.41
N LYS A 55 -2.55 -6.69 4.98
CA LYS A 55 -1.32 -6.64 5.77
C LYS A 55 -0.60 -5.32 5.46
N ILE A 56 -0.43 -4.47 6.46
CA ILE A 56 0.32 -3.21 6.34
C ILE A 56 1.72 -3.47 6.89
N LEU A 57 2.74 -3.24 6.06
CA LEU A 57 4.13 -3.26 6.50
C LEU A 57 4.64 -1.82 6.57
N LEU A 58 4.85 -1.31 7.79
CA LEU A 58 5.50 -0.03 8.02
C LEU A 58 7.02 -0.21 8.05
N VAL A 59 7.73 0.62 7.30
CA VAL A 59 9.19 0.65 7.27
C VAL A 59 9.64 1.98 7.89
N ASN A 60 10.69 1.92 8.73
CA ASN A 60 11.32 3.09 9.36
C ASN A 60 12.06 3.96 8.35
#